data_AF-A0A0Q9S9W2-F1
#
_entry.id   AF-A0A0Q9S9W2-F1
#
_cell.length_a   1.000
_cell.length_b   1.000
_cell.length_c   1.000
_cell.angle_alpha   90.00
_cell.angle_beta   90.00
_cell.angle_gamma   90.00
#
_symmetry.space_group_name_H-M   'P 1'
#
loop_
_entity.id
_entity.type
_entity.pdbx_description
1 polymer ?
#
loop_
_entity_poly.entity_id
_entity_poly.type
_entity_poly.pdbx_seq_one_letter_code
_entity_poly.pdbx_strand_id
1 'polypeptide(L)'
;MKSPINGLVDLMYIVVFGVKPYGVEKEQGIQPATRDEILHYYEVEYLACHHADPNVVLAGHSAATEGRTVAFENPLGIYIRSFARQLFLFQNMPVSDRWVRWSRGKPSIYQRLEFGPDDEEEIFLDDISILIGENKEPLTGGYQLLRHMEIGPLVLLSEPSAVTEQEWVRLTPYSGSIHCVKSEDCLSFRKLIHQYETAPKPNNS
;
A
#
# COMPACT_ATOMS: atom_id res chain seq x y z
N MET A 1 13.88 -10.94 13.96
CA MET A 1 13.78 -9.47 14.08
C MET A 1 12.40 -9.07 13.57
N LYS A 2 11.51 -8.52 14.41
CA LYS A 2 10.26 -7.92 13.93
C LYS A 2 10.63 -6.63 13.17
N SER A 3 10.31 -6.55 11.89
CA SER A 3 10.51 -5.35 11.08
C SER A 3 9.63 -4.20 11.64
N PRO A 4 10.06 -2.92 11.58
CA PRO A 4 9.14 -1.80 11.78
C PRO A 4 7.95 -1.89 10.81
N ILE A 5 6.85 -1.20 11.15
CA ILE A 5 5.63 -1.06 10.35
C ILE A 5 5.98 -0.90 8.86
N ASN A 6 5.51 -1.85 8.03
CA ASN A 6 5.75 -1.95 6.58
C ASN A 6 7.21 -2.14 6.14
N GLY A 7 7.83 -3.26 6.51
CA GLY A 7 9.03 -3.70 5.83
C GLY A 7 8.75 -4.00 4.36
N LEU A 8 9.77 -3.86 3.49
CA LEU A 8 9.69 -4.31 2.09
C LEU A 8 9.24 -5.78 2.00
N VAL A 9 9.70 -6.61 2.94
CA VAL A 9 9.31 -8.00 3.06
C VAL A 9 7.80 -8.11 3.30
N ASP A 10 7.25 -7.35 4.26
CA ASP A 10 5.82 -7.39 4.57
C ASP A 10 4.96 -6.97 3.38
N LEU A 11 5.40 -5.93 2.65
CA LEU A 11 4.73 -5.41 1.44
C LEU A 11 4.61 -6.45 0.32
N MET A 12 5.61 -7.32 0.20
CA MET A 12 5.57 -8.38 -0.79
C MET A 12 4.91 -9.65 -0.27
N TYR A 13 5.17 -10.01 0.98
CA TYR A 13 4.78 -11.29 1.55
C TYR A 13 3.26 -11.40 1.69
N ILE A 14 2.58 -10.28 1.97
CA ILE A 14 1.13 -10.29 2.09
C ILE A 14 0.41 -10.71 0.78
N VAL A 15 0.97 -10.39 -0.38
CA VAL A 15 0.41 -10.77 -1.68
C VAL A 15 0.43 -12.28 -1.83
N VAL A 16 1.52 -12.93 -1.36
CA VAL A 16 1.73 -14.38 -1.47
C VAL A 16 0.65 -15.16 -0.73
N PHE A 17 0.09 -14.63 0.36
CA PHE A 17 -1.02 -15.31 1.04
C PHE A 17 -2.31 -15.33 0.22
N GLY A 18 -2.44 -14.47 -0.78
CA GLY A 18 -3.59 -14.42 -1.67
C GLY A 18 -3.44 -15.28 -2.94
N VAL A 19 -2.25 -15.75 -3.29
CA VAL A 19 -2.00 -16.33 -4.64
C VAL A 19 -2.48 -17.79 -4.83
N LYS A 20 -3.52 -18.20 -4.09
CA LYS A 20 -4.22 -19.48 -4.29
C LYS A 20 -5.73 -19.27 -4.21
N PRO A 21 -6.53 -20.10 -4.89
CA PRO A 21 -7.98 -20.04 -4.79
C PRO A 21 -8.43 -20.65 -3.46
N TYR A 22 -8.44 -19.85 -2.39
CA TYR A 22 -8.94 -20.28 -1.09
C TYR A 22 -10.46 -20.25 -1.06
N GLY A 23 -11.06 -21.33 -0.57
CA GLY A 23 -12.50 -21.46 -0.47
C GLY A 23 -12.94 -21.97 0.90
N VAL A 24 -14.11 -21.57 1.34
CA VAL A 24 -14.74 -22.03 2.57
C VAL A 24 -16.02 -22.76 2.19
N GLU A 25 -16.17 -23.98 2.69
CA GLU A 25 -17.36 -24.78 2.44
C GLU A 25 -18.53 -24.24 3.27
N LYS A 26 -19.59 -23.80 2.59
CA LYS A 26 -20.85 -23.34 3.19
C LYS A 26 -22.02 -24.10 2.59
N GLU A 27 -23.22 -23.89 3.15
CA GLU A 27 -24.45 -24.59 2.73
C GLU A 27 -24.75 -24.50 1.22
N GLN A 28 -24.26 -23.46 0.55
CA GLN A 28 -24.47 -23.18 -0.89
C GLN A 28 -23.28 -23.62 -1.77
N GLY A 29 -22.31 -24.35 -1.22
CA GLY A 29 -21.07 -24.75 -1.89
C GLY A 29 -19.84 -23.98 -1.41
N ILE A 30 -18.75 -24.10 -2.17
CA ILE A 30 -17.50 -23.39 -1.87
C ILE A 30 -17.67 -21.91 -2.18
N GLN A 31 -17.46 -21.05 -1.19
CA GLN A 31 -17.38 -19.61 -1.37
C GLN A 31 -15.92 -19.14 -1.27
N PRO A 32 -15.50 -18.10 -2.00
CA PRO A 32 -14.19 -17.50 -1.81
C PRO A 32 -13.96 -17.12 -0.34
N ALA A 33 -12.80 -17.50 0.20
CA ALA A 33 -12.43 -17.14 1.56
C ALA A 33 -12.28 -15.62 1.73
N THR A 34 -12.62 -15.12 2.91
CA THR A 34 -12.37 -13.74 3.31
C THR A 34 -10.90 -13.52 3.63
N ARG A 35 -10.50 -12.25 3.68
CA ARG A 35 -9.15 -11.84 4.11
C ARG A 35 -8.79 -12.46 5.46
N ASP A 36 -9.69 -12.37 6.43
CA ASP A 36 -9.44 -12.81 7.80
C ASP A 36 -9.36 -14.34 7.88
N GLU A 37 -10.18 -15.07 7.12
CA GLU A 37 -10.06 -16.53 6.99
C GLU A 37 -8.71 -16.96 6.42
N ILE A 38 -8.22 -16.28 5.37
CA ILE A 38 -6.90 -16.56 4.77
C ILE A 38 -5.78 -16.28 5.77
N LEU A 39 -5.76 -15.08 6.38
CA LEU A 39 -4.68 -14.70 7.30
C LEU A 39 -4.70 -15.51 8.60
N HIS A 40 -5.88 -15.89 9.08
CA HIS A 40 -6.02 -16.78 10.23
C HIS A 40 -5.52 -18.20 9.94
N TYR A 41 -5.86 -18.76 8.76
CA TYR A 41 -5.39 -20.09 8.36
C TYR A 41 -3.87 -20.22 8.34
N TYR A 42 -3.17 -19.13 7.98
CA TYR A 42 -1.72 -19.08 7.95
C TYR A 42 -1.08 -18.60 9.26
N GLU A 43 -1.85 -18.31 10.30
CA GLU A 43 -1.37 -17.75 11.58
C GLU A 43 -0.56 -16.46 11.39
N VAL A 44 -0.97 -15.62 10.43
CA VAL A 44 -0.34 -14.34 10.07
C VAL A 44 -1.27 -13.15 10.24
N GLU A 45 -2.17 -13.21 11.24
CA GLU A 45 -3.13 -12.12 11.51
C GLU A 45 -2.43 -10.79 11.81
N TYR A 46 -1.18 -10.81 12.25
CA TYR A 46 -0.37 -9.61 12.44
C TYR A 46 -0.21 -8.81 11.14
N LEU A 47 -0.20 -9.45 9.96
CA LEU A 47 -0.13 -8.75 8.68
C LEU A 47 -1.38 -7.91 8.41
N ALA A 48 -2.54 -8.29 8.95
CA ALA A 48 -3.75 -7.47 8.86
C ALA A 48 -3.59 -6.11 9.58
N CYS A 49 -2.70 -6.05 10.56
CA CYS A 49 -2.53 -4.90 11.44
C CYS A 49 -1.23 -4.12 11.19
N HIS A 50 -0.23 -4.79 10.61
CA HIS A 50 1.09 -4.25 10.34
C HIS A 50 1.22 -3.68 8.92
N HIS A 51 0.47 -4.25 7.97
CA HIS A 51 0.54 -3.87 6.57
C HIS A 51 -0.27 -2.59 6.27
N ALA A 52 0.25 -1.73 5.40
CA ALA A 52 -0.37 -0.45 5.01
C ALA A 52 -1.73 -0.66 4.33
N ASP A 53 -1.85 -1.71 3.54
CA ASP A 53 -3.10 -2.13 2.91
C ASP A 53 -3.27 -3.66 2.99
N PRO A 54 -3.86 -4.19 4.07
CA PRO A 54 -4.02 -5.63 4.24
C PRO A 54 -4.98 -6.25 3.21
N ASN A 55 -5.72 -5.45 2.45
CA ASN A 55 -6.65 -5.96 1.43
C ASN A 55 -5.94 -6.36 0.13
N VAL A 56 -4.63 -6.09 -0.01
CA VAL A 56 -3.87 -6.56 -1.18
C VAL A 56 -3.87 -8.10 -1.29
N VAL A 57 -4.02 -8.83 -0.18
CA VAL A 57 -4.21 -10.29 -0.21
C VAL A 57 -5.47 -10.68 -1.00
N LEU A 58 -6.53 -9.87 -0.95
CA LEU A 58 -7.76 -10.09 -1.70
C LEU A 58 -7.56 -9.83 -3.20
N ALA A 59 -6.67 -8.94 -3.59
CA ALA A 59 -6.34 -8.74 -5.00
C ALA A 59 -5.68 -9.99 -5.59
N GLY A 60 -4.72 -10.58 -4.87
CA GLY A 60 -4.11 -11.86 -5.26
C GLY A 60 -5.12 -13.00 -5.25
N HIS A 61 -5.98 -13.05 -4.23
CA HIS A 61 -7.01 -14.08 -4.08
C HIS A 61 -8.06 -14.02 -5.17
N SER A 62 -8.57 -12.83 -5.50
CA SER A 62 -9.49 -12.63 -6.63
C SER A 62 -8.88 -13.15 -7.92
N ALA A 63 -7.63 -12.78 -8.22
CA ALA A 63 -6.93 -13.26 -9.41
C ALA A 63 -6.78 -14.79 -9.42
N ALA A 64 -6.41 -15.39 -8.28
CA ALA A 64 -6.28 -16.83 -8.17
C ALA A 64 -7.62 -17.56 -8.33
N THR A 65 -8.73 -17.00 -7.83
CA THR A 65 -10.09 -17.55 -8.03
C THR A 65 -10.58 -17.46 -9.47
N GLU A 66 -10.00 -16.56 -10.27
CA GLU A 66 -10.19 -16.49 -11.73
C GLU A 66 -9.23 -17.43 -12.50
N GLY A 67 -8.47 -18.28 -11.79
CA GLY A 67 -7.46 -19.17 -12.37
C GLY A 67 -6.26 -18.43 -12.96
N ARG A 68 -6.04 -17.16 -12.60
CA ARG A 68 -4.87 -16.42 -13.07
C ARG A 68 -3.66 -16.78 -12.22
N THR A 69 -2.55 -17.03 -12.88
CA THR A 69 -1.24 -17.09 -12.21
C THR A 69 -0.83 -15.69 -11.80
N VAL A 70 -0.34 -15.56 -10.57
CA VAL A 70 0.14 -14.31 -9.98
C VAL A 70 1.66 -14.37 -9.87
N ALA A 71 2.36 -13.36 -10.41
CA ALA A 71 3.80 -13.23 -10.29
C ALA A 71 4.20 -11.78 -9.99
N PHE A 72 5.38 -11.57 -9.42
CA PHE A 72 5.97 -10.23 -9.37
C PHE A 72 6.69 -9.90 -10.68
N GLU A 73 6.69 -8.63 -11.05
CA GLU A 73 7.55 -8.13 -12.13
C GLU A 73 9.03 -8.39 -11.81
N ASN A 74 9.83 -8.56 -12.87
CA ASN A 74 11.28 -8.69 -12.81
C ASN A 74 11.95 -7.42 -13.38
N PRO A 75 12.82 -6.72 -12.62
CA PRO A 75 13.31 -7.05 -11.28
C PRO A 75 12.23 -6.92 -10.20
N LEU A 76 12.40 -7.71 -9.15
CA LEU A 76 11.58 -7.57 -7.96
C LEU A 76 11.90 -6.25 -7.25
N GLY A 77 10.88 -5.48 -6.89
CA GLY A 77 11.08 -4.19 -6.21
C GLY A 77 9.78 -3.45 -5.92
N ILE A 78 9.91 -2.24 -5.39
CA ILE A 78 8.82 -1.28 -5.20
C ILE A 78 8.91 -0.23 -6.29
N TYR A 79 7.76 0.06 -6.88
CA TYR A 79 7.63 0.99 -7.99
C TYR A 79 6.61 2.06 -7.65
N ILE A 80 6.85 3.26 -8.17
CA ILE A 80 5.91 4.36 -8.15
C ILE A 80 5.03 4.20 -9.38
N ARG A 81 3.75 3.90 -9.14
CA ARG A 81 2.76 3.66 -10.18
C ARG A 81 2.17 4.97 -10.68
N SER A 82 1.86 5.89 -9.78
CA SER A 82 1.25 7.16 -10.13
C SER A 82 1.55 8.23 -9.08
N PHE A 83 1.34 9.48 -9.47
CA PHE A 83 1.42 10.65 -8.61
C PHE A 83 0.35 11.64 -9.04
N ALA A 84 -0.50 12.05 -8.10
CA ALA A 84 -1.64 12.94 -8.38
C ALA A 84 -1.21 14.42 -8.49
N ARG A 85 -0.38 14.73 -9.51
CA ARG A 85 0.17 16.07 -9.79
C ARG A 85 -0.91 17.16 -9.78
N GLN A 86 -2.10 16.87 -10.30
CA GLN A 86 -3.20 17.81 -10.43
C GLN A 86 -3.67 18.42 -9.10
N LEU A 87 -3.33 17.81 -7.97
CA LEU A 87 -3.65 18.33 -6.64
C LEU A 87 -2.69 19.44 -6.21
N PHE A 88 -1.54 19.58 -6.87
CA PHE A 88 -0.53 20.58 -6.55
C PHE A 88 -0.71 21.79 -7.44
N LEU A 89 -0.81 22.96 -6.83
CA LEU A 89 -1.11 24.22 -7.47
C LEU A 89 0.02 25.23 -7.26
N PHE A 90 0.42 25.88 -8.34
CA PHE A 90 1.22 27.10 -8.32
C PHE A 90 0.37 28.23 -8.91
N GLN A 91 0.26 29.36 -8.20
CA GLN A 91 -0.59 30.49 -8.63
C GLN A 91 -2.04 30.10 -8.98
N ASN A 92 -2.64 29.19 -8.19
CA ASN A 92 -4.00 28.64 -8.41
C ASN A 92 -4.20 27.78 -9.67
N MET A 93 -3.12 27.41 -10.36
CA MET A 93 -3.17 26.50 -11.51
C MET A 93 -2.39 25.22 -11.19
N PRO A 94 -2.76 24.07 -11.78
CA PRO A 94 -1.95 22.85 -11.64
C PRO A 94 -0.49 23.11 -11.99
N VAL A 95 0.43 22.62 -11.16
CA VAL A 95 1.87 22.73 -11.40
C VAL A 95 2.25 22.14 -12.76
N SER A 96 3.30 22.65 -13.39
CA SER A 96 3.72 22.17 -14.72
C SER A 96 4.05 20.68 -14.74
N ASP A 97 3.75 19.99 -15.85
CA ASP A 97 4.18 18.59 -16.05
C ASP A 97 5.71 18.44 -15.95
N ARG A 98 6.48 19.48 -16.31
CA ARG A 98 7.96 19.45 -16.24
C ARG A 98 8.50 19.33 -14.82
N TRP A 99 7.70 19.69 -13.82
CA TRP A 99 8.07 19.57 -12.41
C TRP A 99 8.03 18.12 -11.92
N VAL A 100 7.42 17.22 -12.67
CA VAL A 100 7.34 15.79 -12.36
C VAL A 100 8.39 15.07 -13.19
N ARG A 101 9.54 14.77 -12.57
CA ARG A 101 10.66 14.11 -13.23
C ARG A 101 10.80 12.69 -12.72
N TRP A 102 10.47 11.74 -13.58
CA TRP A 102 10.59 10.31 -13.30
C TRP A 102 11.99 9.82 -13.64
N SER A 103 12.60 9.04 -12.76
CA SER A 103 13.89 8.40 -13.02
C SER A 103 14.03 7.05 -12.31
N ARG A 104 15.10 6.32 -12.63
CA ARG A 104 15.40 4.94 -12.18
C ARG A 104 14.26 3.95 -12.48
N GLY A 105 14.46 3.07 -13.47
CA GLY A 105 13.45 2.10 -13.91
C GLY A 105 13.22 2.18 -15.42
N LYS A 106 12.06 1.71 -15.89
CA LYS A 106 11.58 1.84 -17.29
C LYS A 106 10.22 2.55 -17.28
N PRO A 107 9.71 3.05 -18.42
CA PRO A 107 8.37 3.64 -18.48
C PRO A 107 7.34 2.74 -17.80
N SER A 108 6.43 3.36 -17.05
CA SER A 108 5.42 2.74 -16.17
C SER A 108 5.92 1.98 -14.93
N ILE A 109 7.24 1.85 -14.70
CA ILE A 109 7.81 1.31 -13.47
C ILE A 109 9.01 2.14 -12.99
N TYR A 110 8.72 3.30 -12.41
CA TYR A 110 9.73 4.20 -11.88
C TYR A 110 10.03 3.92 -10.41
N GLN A 111 11.23 4.23 -9.96
CA GLN A 111 11.66 4.07 -8.55
C GLN A 111 12.06 5.40 -7.92
N ARG A 112 12.14 6.47 -8.71
CA ARG A 112 12.43 7.82 -8.22
C ARG A 112 11.48 8.83 -8.88
N LEU A 113 10.93 9.68 -8.04
CA LEU A 113 10.21 10.88 -8.40
C LEU A 113 10.97 12.08 -7.85
N GLU A 114 11.29 13.02 -8.72
CA GLU A 114 11.65 14.37 -8.33
C GLU A 114 10.46 15.28 -8.62
N PHE A 115 10.10 16.09 -7.62
CA PHE A 115 8.97 17.00 -7.70
C PHE A 115 9.43 18.41 -7.34
N GLY A 116 9.24 19.35 -8.27
CA GLY A 116 9.47 20.76 -8.03
C GLY A 116 9.94 21.50 -9.28
N PRO A 117 10.05 22.85 -9.17
CA PRO A 117 10.63 23.68 -10.22
C PRO A 117 12.02 23.22 -10.64
N ASP A 118 12.44 23.66 -11.82
CA ASP A 118 13.83 23.54 -12.25
C ASP A 118 14.70 24.52 -11.45
N ASP A 119 16.00 24.21 -11.29
CA ASP A 119 16.93 25.01 -10.47
C ASP A 119 17.08 26.48 -10.94
N GLU A 120 16.66 26.78 -12.16
CA GLU A 120 16.69 28.12 -12.76
C GLU A 120 15.43 28.96 -12.45
N GLU A 121 14.38 28.35 -11.90
CA GLU A 121 13.15 29.05 -11.53
C GLU A 121 13.24 29.57 -10.08
N GLU A 122 12.95 30.87 -9.88
CA GLU A 122 12.82 31.46 -8.55
C GLU A 122 11.46 31.12 -7.91
N ILE A 123 11.20 29.83 -7.69
CA ILE A 123 9.98 29.32 -7.08
C ILE A 123 10.35 28.38 -5.92
N PHE A 124 9.70 28.56 -4.79
CA PHE A 124 9.94 27.79 -3.57
C PHE A 124 8.76 26.88 -3.22
N LEU A 125 8.97 25.93 -2.31
CA LEU A 125 7.94 24.97 -1.92
C LEU A 125 6.72 25.64 -1.26
N ASP A 126 6.92 26.74 -0.55
CA ASP A 126 5.89 27.56 0.11
C ASP A 126 5.02 28.35 -0.88
N ASP A 127 5.47 28.53 -2.13
CA ASP A 127 4.66 29.07 -3.22
C ASP A 127 3.65 28.04 -3.78
N ILE A 128 3.84 26.77 -3.43
CA ILE A 128 3.00 25.66 -3.87
C ILE A 128 1.92 25.43 -2.83
N SER A 129 0.71 25.15 -3.30
CA SER A 129 -0.39 24.71 -2.46
C SER A 129 -0.92 23.37 -2.92
N ILE A 130 -1.60 22.66 -2.02
CA ILE A 130 -2.21 21.38 -2.28
C ILE A 130 -3.72 21.46 -2.08
N LEU A 131 -4.47 20.81 -2.97
CA LEU A 131 -5.90 20.62 -2.86
C LEU A 131 -6.21 19.38 -2.02
N ILE A 132 -6.88 19.59 -0.88
CA ILE A 132 -7.36 18.53 0.02
C ILE A 132 -8.88 18.67 0.14
N GLY A 133 -9.61 17.86 -0.63
CA GLY A 133 -11.05 18.04 -0.81
C GLY A 133 -11.34 19.37 -1.50
N GLU A 134 -12.09 20.25 -0.85
CA GLU A 134 -12.40 21.60 -1.35
C GLU A 134 -11.41 22.66 -0.83
N ASN A 135 -10.52 22.29 0.10
CA ASN A 135 -9.60 23.23 0.73
C ASN A 135 -8.28 23.31 -0.02
N LYS A 136 -7.69 24.51 -0.03
CA LYS A 136 -6.34 24.78 -0.52
C LYS A 136 -5.43 25.05 0.67
N GLU A 137 -4.42 24.23 0.85
CA GLU A 137 -3.46 24.34 1.96
C GLU A 137 -2.04 24.56 1.41
N PRO A 138 -1.16 25.32 2.09
CA PRO A 138 0.24 25.43 1.70
C PRO A 138 0.95 24.07 1.73
N LEU A 139 1.87 23.85 0.80
CA LEU A 139 2.78 22.72 0.84
C LEU A 139 3.89 23.01 1.85
N THR A 140 3.86 22.33 3.00
CA THR A 140 4.78 22.57 4.12
C THR A 140 5.89 21.53 4.22
N GLY A 141 5.79 20.42 3.49
CA GLY A 141 6.86 19.41 3.46
C GLY A 141 6.59 18.20 2.59
N GLY A 142 7.63 17.37 2.46
CA GLY A 142 7.61 16.19 1.58
C GLY A 142 6.59 15.11 1.95
N TYR A 143 6.14 15.03 3.20
CA TYR A 143 5.13 14.04 3.59
C TYR A 143 3.80 14.26 2.86
N GLN A 144 3.41 15.52 2.59
CA GLN A 144 2.19 15.83 1.85
C GLN A 144 2.30 15.31 0.41
N LEU A 145 3.49 15.38 -0.21
CA LEU A 145 3.73 14.78 -1.54
C LEU A 145 3.54 13.26 -1.51
N LEU A 146 4.15 12.59 -0.54
CA LEU A 146 4.13 11.13 -0.43
C LEU A 146 2.72 10.55 -0.30
N ARG A 147 1.77 11.28 0.32
CA ARG A 147 0.38 10.85 0.48
C ARG A 147 -0.39 10.75 -0.85
N HIS A 148 0.12 11.36 -1.91
CA HIS A 148 -0.49 11.40 -3.22
C HIS A 148 0.27 10.57 -4.26
N MET A 149 1.19 9.72 -3.79
CA MET A 149 1.89 8.74 -4.60
C MET A 149 1.26 7.36 -4.39
N GLU A 150 1.08 6.63 -5.48
CA GLU A 150 0.80 5.20 -5.43
C GLU A 150 2.12 4.44 -5.54
N ILE A 151 2.49 3.73 -4.48
CA ILE A 151 3.72 2.93 -4.42
C ILE A 151 3.39 1.49 -4.06
N GLY A 152 4.11 0.53 -4.64
CA GLY A 152 3.95 -0.88 -4.29
C GLY A 152 4.74 -1.81 -5.18
N PRO A 153 4.73 -3.12 -4.87
CA PRO A 153 5.25 -4.11 -5.81
C PRO A 153 4.37 -4.15 -7.07
N LEU A 154 4.98 -4.42 -8.22
CA LEU A 154 4.22 -4.66 -9.44
C LEU A 154 3.90 -6.16 -9.56
N VAL A 155 2.61 -6.46 -9.67
CA VAL A 155 2.08 -7.82 -9.83
C VAL A 155 1.61 -8.02 -11.27
N LEU A 156 2.03 -9.11 -11.88
CA LEU A 156 1.66 -9.58 -13.21
C LEU A 156 0.65 -10.71 -13.08
N LEU A 157 -0.40 -10.68 -13.91
CA LEU A 157 -1.45 -11.69 -13.94
C LEU A 157 -1.46 -12.35 -15.33
N SER A 158 -1.59 -13.67 -15.37
CA SER A 158 -1.87 -14.38 -16.64
C SER A 158 -3.31 -14.14 -17.10
N GLU A 159 -3.65 -14.63 -18.29
CA GLU A 159 -5.04 -14.78 -18.70
C GLU A 159 -5.81 -15.70 -17.75
N PRO A 160 -7.15 -15.53 -17.62
CA PRO A 160 -7.99 -16.40 -16.80
C PRO A 160 -8.01 -17.83 -17.32
N SER A 161 -8.19 -18.77 -16.40
CA SER A 161 -8.52 -20.16 -16.73
C SER A 161 -9.53 -20.72 -15.73
N ALA A 162 -10.17 -21.83 -16.06
CA ALA A 162 -11.05 -22.50 -15.11
C ALA A 162 -10.22 -23.04 -13.94
N VAL A 163 -10.63 -22.73 -12.70
CA VAL A 163 -10.10 -23.35 -11.48
C VAL A 163 -10.77 -24.70 -11.29
N THR A 164 -9.98 -25.76 -11.26
CA THR A 164 -10.45 -27.12 -11.01
C THR A 164 -10.72 -27.35 -9.52
N GLU A 165 -11.57 -28.31 -9.19
CA GLU A 165 -11.89 -28.68 -7.81
C GLU A 165 -10.66 -29.03 -6.97
N GLN A 166 -9.62 -29.58 -7.60
CA GLN A 166 -8.37 -29.99 -6.94
C GLN A 166 -7.44 -28.80 -6.64
N GLU A 167 -7.63 -27.67 -7.32
CA GLU A 167 -6.83 -26.46 -7.12
C GLU A 167 -7.30 -25.64 -5.92
N TRP A 168 -8.57 -25.80 -5.51
CA TRP A 168 -9.13 -25.10 -4.35
C TRP A 168 -8.44 -25.51 -3.05
N VAL A 169 -7.96 -24.51 -2.31
CA VAL A 169 -7.49 -24.69 -0.93
C VAL A 169 -8.67 -24.47 0.00
N ARG A 170 -9.21 -25.56 0.55
CA ARG A 170 -10.39 -25.52 1.43
C ARG A 170 -9.99 -25.15 2.85
N LEU A 171 -10.52 -24.05 3.33
CA LEU A 171 -10.31 -23.51 4.68
C LEU A 171 -11.46 -23.91 5.61
N THR A 172 -11.14 -24.08 6.88
CA THR A 172 -12.15 -24.15 7.94
C THR A 172 -12.80 -22.77 8.09
N PRO A 173 -14.15 -22.66 8.16
CA PRO A 173 -14.80 -21.37 8.38
C PRO A 173 -14.29 -20.68 9.65
N TYR A 174 -13.92 -19.40 9.53
CA TYR A 174 -13.54 -18.55 10.66
C TYR A 174 -14.59 -17.47 10.84
N SER A 175 -15.28 -17.49 11.99
CA SER A 175 -16.34 -16.53 12.31
C SER A 175 -15.85 -15.30 13.08
N GLY A 176 -14.56 -15.23 13.38
CA GLY A 176 -13.96 -14.08 14.04
C GLY A 176 -13.64 -12.95 13.08
N SER A 177 -13.13 -11.86 13.63
CA SER A 177 -12.54 -10.77 12.86
C SER A 177 -11.22 -10.33 13.50
N ILE A 178 -10.23 -10.01 12.69
CA ILE A 178 -8.92 -9.59 13.19
C ILE A 178 -9.02 -8.17 13.75
N HIS A 179 -8.98 -8.05 15.08
CA HIS A 179 -9.12 -6.78 15.80
C HIS A 179 -7.77 -6.12 16.09
N CYS A 180 -7.30 -5.26 15.17
CA CYS A 180 -5.99 -4.64 15.28
C CYS A 180 -5.78 -3.74 16.50
N VAL A 181 -6.86 -3.22 17.11
CA VAL A 181 -6.81 -2.43 18.35
C VAL A 181 -6.18 -3.20 19.52
N LYS A 182 -6.23 -4.54 19.49
CA LYS A 182 -5.68 -5.42 20.53
C LYS A 182 -4.31 -6.02 20.16
N SER A 183 -3.78 -5.72 18.98
CA SER A 183 -2.48 -6.23 18.55
C SER A 183 -1.33 -5.64 19.37
N GLU A 184 -0.26 -6.42 19.58
CA GLU A 184 0.98 -5.93 20.20
C GLU A 184 1.55 -4.71 19.46
N ASP A 185 1.36 -4.66 18.14
CA ASP A 185 1.85 -3.57 17.29
C ASP A 185 1.10 -2.26 17.56
N CYS A 186 -0.23 -2.32 17.74
CA CYS A 186 -1.01 -1.15 18.13
C CYS A 186 -0.60 -0.62 19.51
N LEU A 187 -0.31 -1.52 20.46
CA LEU A 187 0.22 -1.14 21.77
C LEU A 187 1.60 -0.48 21.66
N SER A 188 2.48 -1.04 20.83
CA SER A 188 3.82 -0.50 20.59
C SER A 188 3.77 0.88 19.93
N PHE A 189 2.90 1.06 18.93
CA PHE A 189 2.71 2.34 18.25
C PHE A 189 2.11 3.40 19.17
N ARG A 190 1.10 3.06 19.99
CA ARG A 190 0.55 3.97 21.01
C ARG A 190 1.61 4.41 22.01
N LYS A 191 2.48 3.49 22.44
CA LYS A 191 3.61 3.81 23.32
C LYS A 191 4.57 4.78 22.66
N LEU A 192 4.88 4.59 21.37
CA LEU A 192 5.75 5.48 20.61
C LEU A 192 5.15 6.88 20.43
N ILE A 193 3.86 6.98 20.08
CA ILE A 193 3.15 8.27 20.02
C ILE A 193 3.24 8.98 21.35
N HIS A 194 2.91 8.27 22.45
CA HIS A 194 2.95 8.85 23.78
C HIS A 194 4.36 9.36 24.13
N GLN A 195 5.40 8.60 23.81
CA GLN A 195 6.79 9.02 24.01
C GLN A 195 7.14 10.28 23.19
N TYR A 196 6.69 10.37 21.95
CA TYR A 196 6.92 11.53 21.09
C TYR A 196 6.16 12.78 21.59
N GLU A 197 4.90 12.63 21.99
CA GLU A 197 4.06 13.72 22.49
C GLU A 197 4.52 14.24 23.86
N THR A 198 5.08 13.37 24.70
CA THR A 198 5.59 13.72 26.03
C THR A 198 7.08 14.09 26.05
N ALA A 199 7.78 13.90 24.93
CA ALA A 199 9.17 14.31 24.81
C ALA A 199 9.29 15.85 24.94
N PRO A 200 10.30 16.36 25.66
CA PRO A 200 10.58 17.80 25.69
C PRO A 200 10.82 18.28 24.26
N LYS A 201 9.96 19.17 23.77
CA LYS A 201 10.17 19.79 22.45
C LYS A 201 11.43 20.65 22.53
N PRO A 202 12.34 20.57 21.54
CA PRO A 202 13.51 21.44 21.53
C PRO A 202 13.04 22.90 21.55
N ASN A 203 13.63 23.69 22.44
CA ASN A 203 13.43 25.14 22.44
C ASN A 203 14.00 25.68 21.14
N ASN A 204 13.13 25.99 20.17
CA ASN A 204 13.52 26.75 18.99
C ASN A 204 13.93 28.15 19.48
N SER A 205 15.24 28.37 19.57
CA SER A 205 15.89 29.64 19.89
C SER A 205 16.37 30.28 18.60
#